data_AF-A0AAE3LWA2-F1
#
_entry.id   AF-A0AAE3LWA2-F1
#
_cell.length_a   1.000
_cell.length_b   1.000
_cell.length_c   1.000
_cell.angle_alpha   90.00
_cell.angle_beta   90.00
_cell.angle_gamma   90.00
#
_symmetry.space_group_name_H-M   'P 1'
#
loop_
_entity.id
_entity.type
_entity.pdbx_description
1 polymer ?
#
loop_
_entity_poly.entity_id
_entity_poly.type
_entity_poly.pdbx_seq_one_letter_code
_entity_poly.pdbx_strand_id
1 'polypeptide(L)' 'MALIAGSRRIRRTPFSEGVEAYGVKGYTVYNHMLLPTVFRSVVEDYHHLKSAVQVWDVAV' A
#
# COMPACT_ATOMS: atom_id res chain seq x y z
N MET A 1 13.90 6.34 -8.76
CA MET A 1 12.57 5.84 -8.33
C MET A 1 11.69 5.75 -9.56
N ALA A 2 10.91 4.67 -9.73
CA ALA A 2 9.95 4.56 -10.83
C ALA A 2 8.61 5.20 -10.43
N LEU A 3 7.97 5.91 -11.36
CA LEU A 3 6.61 6.42 -11.19
C LEU A 3 5.62 5.36 -11.71
N ILE A 4 4.57 5.06 -10.94
CA ILE A 4 3.49 4.16 -11.37
C ILE A 4 2.38 5.00 -12.00
N ALA A 5 2.08 4.76 -13.27
CA ALA A 5 0.93 5.35 -13.94
C ALA A 5 -0.33 4.53 -13.68
N GLY A 6 -1.37 5.13 -13.11
CA GLY A 6 -2.66 4.46 -12.89
C GLY A 6 -3.37 4.09 -14.19
N SER A 7 -4.00 2.91 -14.24
CA SER A 7 -4.83 2.48 -15.37
C SER A 7 -5.78 1.35 -14.95
N ARG A 8 -6.81 1.04 -15.74
CA ARG A 8 -7.67 -0.14 -15.50
C ARG A 8 -6.93 -1.48 -15.49
N ARG A 9 -5.75 -1.56 -16.11
CA ARG A 9 -4.90 -2.78 -16.10
C ARG A 9 -4.14 -2.94 -14.79
N ILE A 10 -3.89 -1.84 -14.08
CA ILE A 10 -3.31 -1.84 -12.72
C ILE A 10 -4.46 -1.55 -11.77
N ARG A 11 -5.13 -2.63 -11.34
CA ARG A 11 -6.39 -2.58 -10.61
C ARG A 11 -6.21 -1.89 -9.25
N ARG A 12 -7.24 -1.15 -8.84
CA ARG A 12 -7.43 -0.71 -7.46
C ARG A 12 -8.15 -1.82 -6.68
N THR A 13 -8.07 -1.73 -5.36
CA THR A 13 -8.73 -2.62 -4.40
C THR A 13 -10.01 -1.96 -3.86
N PRO A 14 -10.93 -2.71 -3.24
CA PRO A 14 -12.03 -2.12 -2.48
C PRO A 14 -11.57 -1.21 -1.32
N PHE A 15 -10.31 -1.31 -0.88
CA PHE A 15 -9.75 -0.58 0.26
C PHE A 15 -8.87 0.60 -0.15
N SER A 16 -8.71 0.84 -1.46
CA SER A 16 -7.76 1.84 -1.97
C SER A 16 -8.04 3.25 -1.45
N GLU A 17 -9.31 3.66 -1.36
CA GLU A 17 -9.66 4.97 -0.81
C GLU A 17 -9.25 5.12 0.66
N GLY A 18 -9.43 4.07 1.48
CA GLY A 18 -9.05 4.09 2.89
C GLY A 18 -7.52 4.13 3.08
N VAL A 19 -6.79 3.37 2.27
CA VAL A 19 -5.33 3.36 2.27
C VAL A 19 -4.75 4.70 1.84
N GLU A 20 -5.32 5.33 0.80
CA GLU A 20 -4.92 6.66 0.32
C GLU A 20 -5.22 7.74 1.35
N ALA A 21 -6.41 7.71 1.97
CA ALA A 21 -6.78 8.63 3.04
C ALA A 21 -5.88 8.50 4.28
N TYR A 22 -5.37 7.30 4.58
CA TYR A 22 -4.41 7.08 5.67
C TYR A 22 -2.98 7.55 5.34
N GLY A 23 -2.69 7.87 4.08
CA GLY A 23 -1.42 8.50 3.68
C GLY A 23 -0.34 7.52 3.25
N VAL A 24 -0.70 6.46 2.51
CA VAL A 24 0.26 5.62 1.78
C VAL A 24 1.28 6.44 0.98
N LYS A 25 2.55 6.06 1.03
CA LYS A 25 3.67 6.74 0.38
C LYS A 25 4.30 5.94 -0.75
N GLY A 26 4.03 4.64 -0.83
CA GLY A 26 4.62 3.76 -1.83
C GLY A 26 3.72 2.60 -2.18
N TYR A 27 3.72 2.23 -3.46
CA TYR A 27 3.03 1.07 -3.99
C TYR A 27 4.00 0.15 -4.74
N THR A 28 3.68 -1.13 -4.75
CA THR A 28 4.12 -2.06 -5.78
C THR A 28 2.90 -2.51 -6.61
N VAL A 29 3.16 -3.20 -7.72
CA VAL A 29 2.12 -3.88 -8.50
C VAL A 29 2.29 -5.37 -8.31
N TYR A 30 1.27 -6.01 -7.74
CA TYR A 30 1.21 -7.46 -7.53
C TYR A 30 -0.05 -8.01 -8.19
N ASN A 31 0.07 -9.07 -9.01
CA ASN A 31 -1.06 -9.63 -9.76
C ASN A 31 -1.93 -8.58 -10.48
N HIS A 32 -1.29 -7.62 -11.16
CA HIS A 32 -1.98 -6.52 -11.85
C HIS A 32 -2.87 -5.66 -10.93
N MET A 33 -2.52 -5.52 -9.65
CA MET A 33 -3.25 -4.74 -8.65
C MET A 33 -2.27 -3.92 -7.79
N LEU A 34 -2.69 -2.74 -7.32
CA LEU A 34 -1.90 -1.91 -6.42
C LEU A 34 -1.82 -2.56 -5.04
N LEU A 35 -0.59 -2.72 -4.54
CA LEU A 35 -0.31 -3.21 -3.20
C LEU A 35 0.50 -2.14 -2.42
N PRO A 36 -0.01 -1.65 -1.28
CA PRO A 36 0.71 -0.65 -0.46
C PRO A 36 1.99 -1.23 0.13
N THR A 37 3.05 -0.40 0.21
CA THR A 37 4.37 -0.85 0.70
C THR A 37 4.96 0.01 1.80
N VAL A 38 4.59 1.29 1.89
CA VAL A 38 5.13 2.23 2.88
C VAL A 38 4.06 3.23 3.28
N PHE A 39 3.94 3.53 4.58
CA PHE A 39 3.06 4.58 5.13
C PHE A 39 3.86 5.65 5.88
N ARG A 40 4.78 5.29 6.79
CA ARG A 40 5.65 6.26 7.46
C ARG A 40 7.05 6.23 6.87
N SER A 41 7.74 5.13 7.12
CA SER A 41 9.03 4.71 6.59
C SER A 41 9.19 3.21 6.82
N VAL A 42 10.06 2.53 6.07
CA VAL A 42 10.24 1.06 6.20
C VAL A 42 10.60 0.66 7.64
N VAL A 43 11.47 1.43 8.29
CA VAL A 43 11.94 1.14 9.65
C VAL A 43 10.85 1.40 10.69
N GLU A 44 10.12 2.52 10.59
CA GLU A 44 9.03 2.82 11.53
C GLU A 44 7.85 1.85 11.38
N ASP A 45 7.46 1.54 10.14
CA ASP A 45 6.36 0.61 9.86
C ASP A 45 6.72 -0.79 10.40
N TYR A 46 7.98 -1.21 10.31
CA TYR A 46 8.51 -2.43 10.93
C TYR A 46 8.44 -2.40 12.46
N HIS A 47 8.90 -1.33 13.10
CA HIS A 47 8.88 -1.24 14.57
C HIS A 47 7.43 -1.28 15.08
N HIS A 48 6.53 -0.54 14.44
CA HIS A 48 5.11 -0.55 14.78
C HIS A 48 4.48 -1.94 14.59
N LEU A 49 4.81 -2.65 13.50
CA LEU A 49 4.31 -4.01 13.26
C LEU A 49 4.66 -4.97 14.40
N LYS A 50 5.83 -4.79 15.02
CA LYS A 50 6.29 -5.64 16.13
C LYS A 50 5.73 -5.28 17.49
N SER A 51 5.24 -4.04 17.67
CA SER A 51 4.80 -3.53 18.97
C SER A 51 3.32 -3.17 19.04
N ALA A 52 2.62 -3.20 17.92
CA ALA A 52 1.22 -2.78 17.79
C ALA A 52 0.49 -3.61 16.72
N VAL A 53 -0.69 -3.16 16.30
CA VAL A 53 -1.52 -3.83 15.29
C VAL A 53 -1.56 -3.01 14.01
N GLN A 54 -1.50 -3.69 12.87
CA GLN A 54 -1.71 -3.09 11.56
C GLN A 54 -2.79 -3.87 10.82
N VAL A 55 -3.62 -3.18 10.03
CA VAL A 55 -4.59 -3.79 9.12
C VAL A 55 -4.11 -3.51 7.71
N TRP A 56 -3.98 -4.56 6.90
CA TRP A 56 -3.35 -4.47 5.59
C TRP A 56 -4.35 -4.70 4.46
N ASP A 57 -4.27 -3.86 3.44
CA ASP A 57 -4.83 -4.17 2.14
C ASP A 57 -3.88 -5.11 1.39
N VAL A 58 -4.24 -6.38 1.37
CA VAL A 58 -3.55 -7.46 0.63
C VAL A 58 -4.50 -8.12 -0.38
N ALA A 59 -5.43 -7.35 -0.94
CA ALA A 59 -6.36 -7.84 -1.94
C ALA A 59 -5.64 -8.37 -3.20
N VAL A 60 -6.25 -9.34 -3.89
CA VAL A 60 -5.78 -9.90 -5.18
C VAL A 60 -6.92 -10.18 -6.16
#